data_AF-A0A959C7X4-F1
#
_entry.id   AF-A0A959C7X4-F1
#
_cell.length_a   1.000
_cell.length_b   1.000
_cell.length_c   1.000
_cell.angle_alpha   90.00
_cell.angle_beta   90.00
_cell.angle_gamma   90.00
#
_symmetry.space_group_name_H-M   'P 1'
#
loop_
_entity.id
_entity.type
_entity.pdbx_description
1 polymer ?
#
loop_
_entity_poly.entity_id
_entity_poly.type
_entity_poly.pdbx_seq_one_letter_code
_entity_poly.pdbx_strand_id
1 'polypeptide(L)'
;AWGVTNVSHDVSDWYHITWADDKHSEYLLDSVRQKVQERIETIGIKGNAPLLDTVRYTVWGPVVYEYDHTHPLHDCALRWISHDAPSPDGSRIFMFLNAGKNYDDYRKALNLYDCPAQNFVFATSSGDIAITVQGKFPIRQKGQGRFIQDGSRQISEWHGFIPMGRVPAMKNPSRGFVFSANQHSTPPSYPYYYLGSFDDFRGREIYDRLSNMQNATVDSMK
;
A
#
# COMPACT_ATOMS: atom_id res chain seq x y z
N ALA A 1 -20.39 11.71 6.10
CA ALA A 1 -20.33 10.26 5.80
C ALA A 1 -19.03 9.95 5.07
N TRP A 2 -18.49 8.75 5.28
CA TRP A 2 -17.29 8.30 4.59
C TRP A 2 -17.37 6.80 4.31
N GLY A 3 -16.56 6.33 3.37
CA GLY A 3 -16.42 4.92 3.03
C GLY A 3 -15.07 4.65 2.37
N VAL A 4 -14.70 3.38 2.23
CA VAL A 4 -13.41 2.98 1.66
C VAL A 4 -13.52 1.83 0.69
N THR A 5 -12.62 1.81 -0.30
CA THR A 5 -12.30 0.64 -1.11
C THR A 5 -10.77 0.53 -1.24
N ASN A 6 -10.26 -0.67 -1.48
CA ASN A 6 -8.83 -0.88 -1.69
C ASN A 6 -8.33 -0.12 -2.95
N VAL A 7 -7.14 0.47 -2.86
CA VAL A 7 -6.47 1.16 -3.99
C VAL A 7 -5.85 0.17 -4.96
N SER A 8 -5.43 -0.99 -4.47
CA SER A 8 -4.67 -2.01 -5.22
C SER A 8 -3.32 -1.53 -5.79
N HIS A 9 -2.86 -0.35 -5.38
CA HIS A 9 -1.50 0.12 -5.67
C HIS A 9 -0.50 -0.77 -4.94
N ASP A 10 0.56 -1.13 -5.65
CA ASP A 10 1.61 -1.98 -5.14
C ASP A 10 2.45 -1.23 -4.11
N VAL A 11 2.55 -1.77 -2.91
CA VAL A 11 3.33 -1.19 -1.80
C VAL A 11 4.37 -2.19 -1.26
N SER A 12 4.70 -3.19 -2.04
CA SER A 12 5.68 -4.22 -1.73
C SER A 12 6.62 -4.45 -2.91
N ASP A 13 7.88 -4.78 -2.66
CA ASP A 13 8.83 -5.20 -3.69
C ASP A 13 9.64 -6.40 -3.19
N TRP A 14 10.05 -7.28 -4.11
CA TRP A 14 10.91 -8.42 -3.82
C TRP A 14 12.34 -8.14 -4.27
N TYR A 15 13.31 -8.57 -3.46
CA TYR A 15 14.74 -8.39 -3.70
C TYR A 15 15.44 -9.74 -3.60
N HIS A 16 16.08 -10.18 -4.69
CA HIS A 16 16.92 -11.37 -4.66
C HIS A 16 18.19 -11.10 -3.85
N ILE A 17 18.47 -11.94 -2.87
CA ILE A 17 19.60 -11.79 -1.97
C ILE A 17 20.81 -12.54 -2.52
N THR A 18 21.95 -11.86 -2.60
CA THR A 18 23.23 -12.50 -2.91
C THR A 18 23.93 -12.85 -1.61
N TRP A 19 23.79 -14.10 -1.19
CA TRP A 19 24.44 -14.62 0.01
C TRP A 19 25.97 -14.62 -0.11
N ALA A 20 26.66 -14.28 0.98
CA ALA A 20 28.12 -14.25 1.04
C ALA A 20 28.71 -15.52 1.68
N ASP A 21 27.85 -16.42 2.17
CA ASP A 21 28.18 -17.72 2.73
C ASP A 21 27.00 -18.71 2.57
N ASP A 22 27.29 -20.02 2.61
CA ASP A 22 26.30 -21.10 2.46
C ASP A 22 25.36 -21.23 3.68
N LYS A 23 25.67 -20.56 4.79
CA LYS A 23 24.83 -20.55 6.00
C LYS A 23 23.81 -19.42 5.97
N HIS A 24 23.84 -18.57 4.93
CA HIS A 24 23.08 -17.35 4.79
C HIS A 24 23.19 -16.43 6.04
N SER A 25 24.39 -16.35 6.64
CA SER A 25 24.66 -15.49 7.81
C SER A 25 25.08 -14.07 7.40
N GLU A 26 25.64 -13.93 6.20
CA GLU A 26 26.01 -12.66 5.57
C GLU A 26 25.48 -12.59 4.13
N TYR A 27 25.19 -11.38 3.66
CA TYR A 27 24.82 -11.10 2.26
C TYR A 27 25.59 -9.89 1.72
N LEU A 28 25.63 -9.73 0.40
CA LEU A 28 26.32 -8.61 -0.24
C LEU A 28 25.37 -7.42 -0.47
N LEU A 29 25.84 -6.22 -0.15
CA LEU A 29 25.23 -4.95 -0.53
C LEU A 29 26.34 -4.00 -1.00
N ASP A 30 26.28 -3.59 -2.27
CA ASP A 30 27.29 -2.77 -2.94
C ASP A 30 28.72 -3.31 -2.74
N SER A 31 28.88 -4.63 -2.88
CA SER A 31 30.13 -5.38 -2.66
C SER A 31 30.63 -5.42 -1.20
N VAL A 32 29.85 -4.92 -0.24
CA VAL A 32 30.14 -5.01 1.19
C VAL A 32 29.33 -6.13 1.83
N ARG A 33 29.97 -6.96 2.66
CA ARG A 33 29.28 -7.98 3.46
C ARG A 33 28.45 -7.31 4.56
N GLN A 34 27.17 -7.66 4.62
CA GLN A 34 26.22 -7.25 5.63
C GLN A 34 25.78 -8.49 6.41
N LYS A 35 25.64 -8.37 7.73
CA LYS A 35 25.12 -9.45 8.56
C LYS A 35 23.61 -9.53 8.45
N VAL A 36 23.10 -10.75 8.45
CA VAL A 36 21.66 -10.98 8.66
C VAL A 36 21.31 -10.71 10.11
N GLN A 37 20.12 -10.14 10.33
CA GLN A 37 19.51 -10.09 11.64
C GLN A 37 18.56 -11.29 11.81
N GLU A 38 18.89 -12.20 12.72
CA GLU A 38 18.02 -13.32 13.06
C GLU A 38 17.02 -12.93 14.15
N ARG A 39 15.76 -13.34 13.97
CA ARG A 39 14.70 -13.18 14.95
C ARG A 39 14.07 -14.53 15.24
N ILE A 40 14.23 -15.00 16.48
CA ILE A 40 13.65 -16.26 16.93
C ILE A 40 12.18 -16.02 17.32
N GLU A 41 11.28 -16.70 16.66
CA GLU A 41 9.85 -16.73 16.95
C GLU A 41 9.52 -17.97 17.79
N THR A 42 8.75 -17.79 18.86
CA THR A 42 8.26 -18.88 19.70
C THR A 42 6.77 -19.05 19.48
N ILE A 43 6.40 -20.11 18.78
CA ILE A 43 5.02 -20.41 18.40
C ILE A 43 4.45 -21.42 19.39
N GLY A 44 3.54 -20.95 20.25
CA GLY A 44 2.86 -21.81 21.22
C GLY A 44 1.89 -22.77 20.53
N ILE A 45 2.03 -24.07 20.80
CA ILE A 45 1.13 -25.12 20.28
C ILE A 45 0.31 -25.67 21.44
N LYS A 46 -1.02 -25.55 21.37
CA LYS A 46 -1.91 -26.02 22.44
C LYS A 46 -1.67 -27.51 22.73
N GLY A 47 -1.35 -27.83 23.98
CA GLY A 47 -1.13 -29.20 24.44
C GLY A 47 0.21 -29.83 24.03
N ASN A 48 1.11 -29.07 23.41
CA ASN A 48 2.42 -29.55 22.95
C ASN A 48 3.54 -28.58 23.37
N ALA A 49 4.80 -28.97 23.15
CA ALA A 49 5.93 -28.05 23.28
C ALA A 49 5.83 -26.92 22.23
N PRO A 50 6.33 -25.70 22.54
CA PRO A 50 6.37 -24.63 21.56
C PRO A 50 7.30 -24.98 20.39
N LEU A 51 6.93 -24.56 19.19
CA LEU A 51 7.79 -24.58 18.01
C LEU A 51 8.66 -23.32 18.01
N LEU A 52 9.97 -23.49 17.87
CA LEU A 52 10.89 -22.38 17.62
C LEU A 52 11.12 -22.29 16.12
N ASP A 53 10.94 -21.09 15.58
CA ASP A 53 11.22 -20.75 14.19
C ASP A 53 12.17 -19.54 14.14
N THR A 54 12.93 -19.38 13.07
CA THR A 54 13.88 -18.27 12.92
C THR A 54 13.59 -17.51 11.63
N VAL A 55 13.33 -16.22 11.76
CA VAL A 55 13.14 -15.32 10.62
C VAL A 55 14.41 -14.53 10.40
N ARG A 56 14.96 -14.60 9.18
CA ARG A 56 16.14 -13.83 8.77
C ARG A 56 15.73 -12.52 8.12
N TYR A 57 16.24 -11.42 8.66
CA TYR A 57 16.04 -10.07 8.14
C TYR A 57 17.31 -9.54 7.47
N THR A 58 17.13 -8.99 6.28
CA THR A 58 18.11 -8.16 5.57
C THR A 58 17.69 -6.70 5.65
N VAL A 59 18.47 -5.79 5.07
CA VAL A 59 18.09 -4.37 4.91
C VAL A 59 16.76 -4.19 4.16
N TRP A 60 16.41 -5.13 3.29
CA TRP A 60 15.18 -5.09 2.50
C TRP A 60 13.95 -5.57 3.29
N GLY A 61 14.17 -6.44 4.28
CA GLY A 61 13.10 -7.09 5.05
C GLY A 61 13.37 -8.59 5.25
N PRO A 62 12.34 -9.35 5.67
CA PRO A 62 12.46 -10.78 5.93
C PRO A 62 12.65 -11.58 4.63
N VAL A 63 13.46 -12.64 4.69
CA VAL A 63 13.53 -13.68 3.65
C VAL A 63 12.41 -14.68 3.90
N VAL A 64 11.45 -14.76 2.97
CA VAL A 64 10.15 -15.40 3.24
C VAL A 64 10.15 -16.90 2.92
N TYR A 65 10.86 -17.31 1.88
CA TYR A 65 10.82 -18.68 1.35
C TYR A 65 12.19 -19.38 1.45
N GLU A 66 12.88 -19.20 2.57
CA GLU A 66 14.24 -19.74 2.78
C GLU A 66 14.30 -21.27 2.71
N TYR A 67 13.30 -21.97 3.25
CA TYR A 67 13.32 -23.43 3.36
C TYR A 67 12.59 -24.15 2.21
N ASP A 68 12.00 -23.41 1.28
CA ASP A 68 11.37 -23.97 0.08
C ASP A 68 12.21 -23.62 -1.16
N HIS A 69 13.20 -24.46 -1.44
CA HIS A 69 14.11 -24.32 -2.59
C HIS A 69 13.41 -24.43 -3.95
N THR A 70 12.14 -24.83 -3.99
CA THR A 70 11.35 -24.89 -5.23
C THR A 70 10.52 -23.65 -5.46
N HIS A 71 10.37 -22.79 -4.44
CA HIS A 71 9.59 -21.59 -4.55
C HIS A 71 10.28 -20.56 -5.47
N PRO A 72 9.56 -19.90 -6.39
CA PRO A 72 10.15 -18.89 -7.29
C PRO A 72 10.71 -17.65 -6.58
N LEU A 73 10.42 -17.50 -5.29
CA LEU A 73 10.92 -16.43 -4.43
C LEU A 73 11.87 -16.95 -3.34
N HIS A 74 12.43 -18.15 -3.52
CA HIS A 74 13.57 -18.60 -2.74
C HIS A 74 14.70 -17.55 -2.82
N ASP A 75 15.44 -17.36 -1.72
CA ASP A 75 16.47 -16.32 -1.56
C ASP A 75 15.98 -14.88 -1.79
N CYS A 76 14.68 -14.62 -1.78
CA CYS A 76 14.15 -13.27 -1.94
C CYS A 76 13.69 -12.69 -0.58
N ALA A 77 14.11 -11.46 -0.31
CA ALA A 77 13.59 -10.66 0.79
C ALA A 77 12.37 -9.84 0.34
N LEU A 78 11.37 -9.73 1.23
CA LEU A 78 10.19 -8.91 1.02
C LEU A 78 10.36 -7.53 1.67
N ARG A 79 10.43 -6.48 0.84
CA ARG A 79 10.23 -5.11 1.30
C ARG A 79 8.76 -4.75 1.21
N TRP A 80 8.09 -4.58 2.34
CA TRP A 80 6.68 -4.17 2.36
C TRP A 80 6.52 -2.94 3.26
N ILE A 81 5.67 -1.98 2.86
CA ILE A 81 5.42 -0.76 3.64
C ILE A 81 4.94 -1.07 5.07
N SER A 82 4.26 -2.19 5.28
CA SER A 82 3.78 -2.63 6.60
C SER A 82 4.91 -3.03 7.55
N HIS A 83 6.14 -3.21 7.05
CA HIS A 83 7.32 -3.44 7.89
C HIS A 83 7.85 -2.13 8.51
N ASP A 84 7.49 -0.97 7.94
CA ASP A 84 7.86 0.31 8.54
C ASP A 84 7.03 0.56 9.79
N ALA A 85 7.61 1.23 10.78
CA ALA A 85 6.87 1.65 11.96
C ALA A 85 5.63 2.45 11.52
N PRO A 86 4.41 1.96 11.83
CA PRO A 86 3.21 2.70 11.45
C PRO A 86 3.19 4.03 12.18
N SER A 87 2.53 5.02 11.60
CA SER A 87 2.18 6.23 12.36
C SER A 87 1.49 5.82 13.67
N PRO A 88 1.96 6.30 14.84
CA PRO A 88 1.40 5.92 16.15
C PRO A 88 -0.11 6.14 16.25
N ASP A 89 -0.65 7.05 15.44
CA ASP A 89 -2.06 7.44 15.44
C ASP A 89 -2.85 6.85 14.24
N GLY A 90 -2.31 5.87 13.53
CA GLY A 90 -2.92 5.34 12.29
C GLY A 90 -4.36 4.86 12.43
N SER A 91 -4.72 4.25 13.58
CA SER A 91 -6.09 3.82 13.85
C SER A 91 -7.01 4.94 14.33
N ARG A 92 -6.47 6.04 14.88
CA ARG A 92 -7.27 7.19 15.35
C ARG A 92 -7.92 7.96 14.23
N ILE A 93 -7.45 7.78 12.98
CA ILE A 93 -8.10 8.30 11.78
C ILE A 93 -9.63 8.08 11.82
N PHE A 94 -10.09 6.87 12.17
CA PHE A 94 -11.51 6.51 12.09
C PHE A 94 -12.33 7.29 13.12
N MET A 95 -11.75 7.57 14.29
CA MET A 95 -12.38 8.43 15.29
C MET A 95 -12.50 9.87 14.78
N PHE A 96 -11.44 10.40 14.15
CA PHE A 96 -11.47 11.76 13.59
C PHE A 96 -12.40 11.88 12.39
N LEU A 97 -12.47 10.86 11.52
CA LEU A 97 -13.44 10.81 10.43
C LEU A 97 -14.88 10.75 10.94
N ASN A 98 -15.13 10.03 12.03
CA ASN A 98 -16.46 9.96 12.66
C ASN A 98 -16.86 11.26 13.35
N ALA A 99 -15.90 12.00 13.92
CA ALA A 99 -16.14 13.28 14.59
C ALA A 99 -16.13 14.49 13.62
N GLY A 100 -15.55 14.34 12.44
CA GLY A 100 -15.35 15.40 11.45
C GLY A 100 -16.66 15.95 10.89
N LYS A 101 -16.69 17.26 10.65
CA LYS A 101 -17.91 17.98 10.24
C LYS A 101 -17.87 18.48 8.80
N ASN A 102 -16.67 18.61 8.23
CA ASN A 102 -16.45 19.24 6.93
C ASN A 102 -15.25 18.62 6.21
N TYR A 103 -14.99 19.10 5.00
CA TYR A 103 -13.88 18.62 4.15
C TYR A 103 -12.50 18.82 4.80
N ASP A 104 -12.30 19.88 5.56
CA ASP A 104 -11.00 20.15 6.19
C ASP A 104 -10.73 19.16 7.31
N ASP A 105 -11.73 18.82 8.12
CA ASP A 105 -11.62 17.76 9.13
C ASP A 105 -11.32 16.40 8.47
N TYR A 106 -11.99 16.11 7.35
CA TYR A 106 -11.72 14.91 6.54
C TYR A 106 -10.27 14.87 6.07
N ARG A 107 -9.75 15.94 5.46
CA ARG A 107 -8.35 15.98 4.98
C ARG A 107 -7.36 15.90 6.13
N LYS A 108 -7.60 16.59 7.24
CA LYS A 108 -6.75 16.51 8.44
C LYS A 108 -6.69 15.09 9.01
N ALA A 109 -7.83 14.39 9.09
CA ALA A 109 -7.87 13.02 9.57
C ALA A 109 -7.04 12.09 8.67
N LEU A 110 -7.18 12.23 7.35
CA LEU A 110 -6.42 11.44 6.37
C LEU A 110 -4.90 11.61 6.48
N ASN A 111 -4.43 12.71 7.08
CA ASN A 111 -2.99 12.93 7.25
C ASN A 111 -2.31 11.93 8.20
N LEU A 112 -3.10 11.16 8.95
CA LEU A 112 -2.59 10.18 9.91
C LEU A 112 -2.51 8.75 9.33
N TYR A 113 -2.91 8.56 8.06
CA TYR A 113 -3.11 7.23 7.49
C TYR A 113 -2.05 6.85 6.46
N ASP A 114 -1.28 5.84 6.83
CA ASP A 114 -0.15 5.33 6.06
C ASP A 114 -0.47 4.02 5.32
N CYS A 115 -1.09 3.05 6.00
CA CYS A 115 -1.33 1.73 5.42
C CYS A 115 -2.51 1.00 6.10
N PRO A 116 -3.12 0.01 5.42
CA PRO A 116 -3.01 -0.25 3.98
C PRO A 116 -3.72 0.85 3.18
N ALA A 117 -3.15 1.26 2.05
CA ALA A 117 -3.71 2.38 1.26
C ALA A 117 -5.18 2.15 0.86
N GLN A 118 -6.03 3.17 1.02
CA GLN A 118 -7.46 3.13 0.67
C GLN A 118 -7.89 4.31 -0.18
N ASN A 119 -8.91 4.10 -1.02
CA ASN A 119 -9.70 5.16 -1.61
C ASN A 119 -10.75 5.61 -0.59
N PHE A 120 -10.52 6.71 0.10
CA PHE A 120 -11.52 7.29 1.00
C PHE A 120 -12.49 8.13 0.18
N VAL A 121 -13.77 7.79 0.23
CA VAL A 121 -14.86 8.65 -0.26
C VAL A 121 -15.50 9.39 0.90
N PHE A 122 -15.97 10.60 0.64
CA PHE A 122 -16.50 11.52 1.63
C PHE A 122 -17.70 12.27 1.08
N ALA A 123 -18.70 12.50 1.94
CA ALA A 123 -19.86 13.35 1.66
C ALA A 123 -20.32 14.09 2.92
N THR A 124 -20.79 15.33 2.76
CA THR A 124 -21.38 16.17 3.83
C THR A 124 -22.86 16.45 3.57
N SER A 125 -23.59 16.82 4.61
CA SER A 125 -24.98 17.32 4.49
C SER A 125 -25.08 18.66 3.77
N SER A 126 -24.00 19.44 3.70
CA SER A 126 -23.93 20.68 2.92
C SER A 126 -23.64 20.46 1.42
N GLY A 127 -23.47 19.21 0.99
CA GLY A 127 -23.33 18.85 -0.43
C GLY A 127 -21.89 18.67 -0.92
N ASP A 128 -20.88 18.89 -0.09
CA ASP A 128 -19.49 18.56 -0.47
C ASP A 128 -19.34 17.05 -0.65
N ILE A 129 -18.71 16.64 -1.76
CA ILE A 129 -18.25 15.28 -2.03
C ILE A 129 -16.76 15.27 -2.35
N ALA A 130 -16.07 14.22 -1.92
CA ALA A 130 -14.66 14.07 -2.24
C ALA A 130 -14.23 12.61 -2.30
N ILE A 131 -13.11 12.38 -2.98
CA ILE A 131 -12.36 11.13 -2.92
C ILE A 131 -10.89 11.44 -2.74
N THR A 132 -10.19 10.67 -1.91
CA THR A 132 -8.74 10.75 -1.73
C THR A 132 -8.15 9.35 -1.66
N VAL A 133 -7.12 9.11 -2.46
CA VAL A 133 -6.28 7.93 -2.38
C VAL A 133 -5.26 8.17 -1.27
N GLN A 134 -5.45 7.57 -0.10
CA GLN A 134 -4.63 7.84 1.07
C GLN A 134 -3.82 6.62 1.51
N GLY A 135 -2.53 6.84 1.71
CA GLY A 135 -1.53 5.89 2.19
C GLY A 135 -0.11 6.42 1.95
N LYS A 136 0.90 5.66 2.36
CA LYS A 136 2.31 5.85 1.99
C LYS A 136 2.61 5.08 0.72
N PHE A 137 3.00 5.80 -0.31
CA PHE A 137 3.31 5.23 -1.62
C PHE A 137 4.78 5.45 -1.93
N PRO A 138 5.60 4.40 -2.09
CA PRO A 138 7.02 4.57 -2.39
C PRO A 138 7.20 5.23 -3.76
N ILE A 139 8.15 6.15 -3.86
CA ILE A 139 8.55 6.74 -5.13
C ILE A 139 9.41 5.71 -5.86
N ARG A 140 8.90 5.27 -7.01
CA ARG A 140 9.54 4.27 -7.85
C ARG A 140 9.93 4.85 -9.20
N GLN A 141 11.02 4.33 -9.75
CA GLN A 141 11.36 4.55 -11.16
C GLN A 141 10.41 3.76 -12.06
N LYS A 142 10.27 4.18 -13.32
CA LYS A 142 9.43 3.47 -14.28
C LYS A 142 9.93 2.03 -14.45
N GLY A 143 9.09 1.06 -14.12
CA GLY A 143 9.39 -0.37 -14.23
C GLY A 143 9.91 -1.02 -12.94
N GLN A 144 10.31 -0.24 -11.95
CA GLN A 144 10.69 -0.74 -10.62
C GLN A 144 9.49 -1.46 -9.96
N GLY A 145 9.76 -2.58 -9.28
CA GLY A 145 8.73 -3.41 -8.61
C GLY A 145 7.94 -4.36 -9.53
N ARG A 146 8.10 -4.29 -10.86
CA ARG A 146 7.42 -5.24 -11.78
C ARG A 146 7.96 -6.66 -11.71
N PHE A 147 9.22 -6.79 -11.29
CA PHE A 147 9.96 -8.05 -11.21
C PHE A 147 10.80 -8.05 -9.94
N ILE A 148 11.37 -9.21 -9.60
CA ILE A 148 12.34 -9.33 -8.52
C ILE A 148 13.52 -8.39 -8.81
N GLN A 149 13.86 -7.55 -7.84
CA GLN A 149 14.95 -6.61 -7.92
C GLN A 149 16.26 -7.24 -7.47
N ASP A 150 17.38 -6.69 -7.94
CA ASP A 150 18.70 -7.05 -7.44
C ASP A 150 18.89 -6.47 -6.03
N GLY A 151 18.89 -7.34 -5.02
CA GLY A 151 19.09 -6.98 -3.61
C GLY A 151 20.55 -6.73 -3.24
N SER A 152 21.49 -6.96 -4.16
CA SER A 152 22.91 -6.66 -3.92
C SER A 152 23.26 -5.18 -4.16
N ARG A 153 22.31 -4.37 -4.63
CA ARG A 153 22.54 -2.97 -5.01
C ARG A 153 21.65 -2.02 -4.25
N GLN A 154 22.22 -1.06 -3.52
CA GLN A 154 21.43 -0.12 -2.74
C GLN A 154 20.56 0.79 -3.62
N ILE A 155 20.97 1.07 -4.86
CA ILE A 155 20.20 1.86 -5.83
C ILE A 155 18.79 1.30 -6.12
N SER A 156 18.51 0.04 -5.75
CA SER A 156 17.20 -0.59 -5.89
C SER A 156 16.22 -0.16 -4.77
N GLU A 157 16.64 0.66 -3.80
CA GLU A 157 15.80 1.12 -2.69
C GLU A 157 14.65 2.05 -3.11
N TRP A 158 13.68 2.22 -2.20
CA TRP A 158 12.65 3.24 -2.34
C TRP A 158 13.23 4.61 -2.04
N HIS A 159 13.12 5.54 -2.99
CA HIS A 159 13.69 6.88 -2.88
C HIS A 159 12.71 7.85 -2.22
N GLY A 160 12.22 7.47 -1.04
CA GLY A 160 11.18 8.19 -0.30
C GLY A 160 9.76 7.86 -0.76
N PHE A 161 8.82 8.73 -0.38
CA PHE A 161 7.39 8.52 -0.56
C PHE A 161 6.73 9.69 -1.29
N ILE A 162 5.67 9.42 -2.04
CA ILE A 162 4.86 10.45 -2.70
C ILE A 162 4.40 11.43 -1.62
N PRO A 163 4.69 12.74 -1.75
CA PRO A 163 4.27 13.73 -0.77
C PRO A 163 2.76 13.74 -0.62
N MET A 164 2.27 13.92 0.60
CA MET A 164 0.84 13.90 0.89
C MET A 164 0.01 14.90 0.08
N GLY A 165 0.55 16.08 -0.23
CA GLY A 165 -0.11 17.07 -1.09
C GLY A 165 -0.17 16.67 -2.57
N ARG A 166 0.46 15.55 -2.94
CA ARG A 166 0.54 15.04 -4.31
C ARG A 166 -0.22 13.73 -4.50
N VAL A 167 -0.73 13.12 -3.42
CA VAL A 167 -1.58 11.93 -3.55
C VAL A 167 -2.86 12.27 -4.34
N PRO A 168 -3.40 11.35 -5.14
CA PRO A 168 -4.58 11.61 -5.95
C PRO A 168 -5.78 11.98 -5.07
N ALA A 169 -6.39 13.12 -5.36
CA ALA A 169 -7.56 13.62 -4.63
C ALA A 169 -8.45 14.46 -5.54
N MET A 170 -9.74 14.49 -5.24
CA MET A 170 -10.73 15.25 -5.99
C MET A 170 -11.85 15.68 -5.05
N LYS A 171 -12.24 16.95 -5.10
CA LYS A 171 -13.36 17.55 -4.36
C LYS A 171 -14.32 18.19 -5.36
N ASN A 172 -15.62 17.96 -5.18
CA ASN A 172 -16.71 18.57 -5.95
C ASN A 172 -16.44 18.65 -7.46
N PRO A 173 -16.14 17.52 -8.13
CA PRO A 173 -15.88 17.56 -9.56
C PRO A 173 -17.13 18.01 -10.33
N SER A 174 -16.94 18.69 -11.46
CA SER A 174 -18.04 19.20 -12.30
C SER A 174 -19.00 18.12 -12.79
N ARG A 175 -18.54 16.86 -12.90
CA ARG A 175 -19.38 15.70 -13.22
C ARG A 175 -20.41 15.34 -12.14
N GLY A 176 -20.32 15.94 -10.95
CA GLY A 176 -21.32 15.79 -9.88
C GLY A 176 -21.21 14.53 -9.02
N PHE A 177 -20.23 13.65 -9.25
CA PHE A 177 -20.03 12.44 -8.44
C PHE A 177 -18.56 12.02 -8.31
N VAL A 178 -18.28 11.27 -7.25
CA VAL A 178 -17.02 10.55 -6.99
C VAL A 178 -17.34 9.08 -6.75
N PHE A 179 -16.43 8.19 -7.11
CA PHE A 179 -16.64 6.76 -6.97
C PHE A 179 -15.30 6.01 -6.94
N SER A 180 -15.32 4.84 -6.33
CA SER A 180 -14.24 3.86 -6.46
C SER A 180 -14.81 2.44 -6.42
N ALA A 181 -14.18 1.58 -7.21
CA ALA A 181 -14.39 0.16 -7.34
C ALA A 181 -13.05 -0.53 -7.65
N ASN A 182 -11.95 -0.09 -7.03
CA ASN A 182 -10.59 -0.64 -7.19
C ASN A 182 -9.95 -0.41 -8.58
N GLN A 183 -10.48 0.56 -9.33
CA GLN A 183 -9.93 0.98 -10.62
C GLN A 183 -8.68 1.84 -10.47
N HIS A 184 -7.95 2.04 -11.58
CA HIS A 184 -6.78 2.90 -11.60
C HIS A 184 -7.13 4.33 -11.13
N SER A 185 -6.44 4.82 -10.10
CA SER A 185 -6.89 6.04 -9.39
C SER A 185 -6.38 7.35 -10.00
N THR A 186 -5.50 7.28 -11.00
CA THR A 186 -4.86 8.45 -11.60
C THR A 186 -4.97 8.46 -13.12
N PRO A 187 -4.92 9.64 -13.77
CA PRO A 187 -4.73 9.70 -15.21
C PRO A 187 -3.29 9.29 -15.61
N PRO A 188 -3.04 9.00 -16.88
CA PRO A 188 -1.69 8.74 -17.40
C PRO A 188 -0.70 9.90 -17.21
N SER A 189 -1.19 11.13 -17.02
CA SER A 189 -0.40 12.33 -16.78
C SER A 189 0.09 12.47 -15.33
N TYR A 190 -0.29 11.57 -14.43
CA TYR A 190 0.16 11.62 -13.04
C TYR A 190 1.69 11.40 -12.97
N PRO A 191 2.45 12.25 -12.26
CA PRO A 191 3.90 12.31 -12.42
C PRO A 191 4.65 11.19 -11.70
N TYR A 192 4.00 10.45 -10.80
CA TYR A 192 4.61 9.34 -10.10
C TYR A 192 4.25 8.03 -10.77
N TYR A 193 5.23 7.13 -10.90
CA TYR A 193 5.00 5.81 -11.43
C TYR A 193 3.97 5.07 -10.57
N TYR A 194 2.87 4.63 -11.21
CA TYR A 194 1.74 4.01 -10.53
C TYR A 194 1.64 2.54 -10.96
N LEU A 195 1.99 1.64 -10.05
CA LEU A 195 1.99 0.19 -10.27
C LEU A 195 0.96 -0.44 -9.34
N GLY A 196 0.27 -1.47 -9.80
CA GLY A 196 -0.75 -2.17 -9.03
C GLY A 196 -1.56 -3.12 -9.91
N SER A 197 -2.52 -3.80 -9.28
CA SER A 197 -3.49 -4.66 -9.95
C SER A 197 -4.87 -4.03 -9.88
N PHE A 198 -5.27 -3.36 -10.96
CA PHE A 198 -6.49 -2.57 -10.99
C PHE A 198 -7.63 -3.31 -11.70
N ASP A 199 -8.85 -3.15 -11.19
CA ASP A 199 -10.07 -3.66 -11.83
C ASP A 199 -10.90 -2.47 -12.34
N ASP A 200 -10.85 -2.25 -13.65
CA ASP A 200 -11.54 -1.12 -14.27
C ASP A 200 -12.98 -1.45 -14.70
N PHE A 201 -13.41 -2.71 -14.70
CA PHE A 201 -14.72 -3.09 -15.24
C PHE A 201 -15.85 -2.48 -14.42
N ARG A 202 -15.89 -2.76 -13.11
CA ARG A 202 -16.90 -2.19 -12.21
C ARG A 202 -16.83 -0.67 -12.16
N GLY A 203 -15.62 -0.11 -12.25
CA GLY A 203 -15.41 1.33 -12.32
C GLY A 203 -16.09 1.97 -13.54
N ARG A 204 -15.96 1.36 -14.72
CA ARG A 204 -16.62 1.81 -15.95
C ARG A 204 -18.14 1.71 -15.86
N GLU A 205 -18.67 0.58 -15.40
CA GLU A 205 -20.13 0.39 -15.24
C GLU A 205 -20.76 1.40 -14.27
N ILE A 206 -20.09 1.67 -13.14
CA ILE A 206 -20.54 2.70 -12.19
C ILE A 206 -20.49 4.09 -12.84
N TYR A 207 -19.41 4.40 -13.56
CA TYR A 207 -19.29 5.68 -14.26
C TYR A 207 -20.41 5.88 -15.28
N ASP A 208 -20.70 4.87 -16.09
CA ASP A 208 -21.75 4.94 -17.12
C ASP A 208 -23.14 5.07 -16.50
N ARG A 209 -23.45 4.30 -15.46
CA ARG A 209 -24.74 4.41 -14.74
C ARG A 209 -24.91 5.78 -14.10
N LEU A 210 -23.89 6.30 -13.41
CA LEU A 210 -23.96 7.60 -12.73
C LEU A 210 -23.98 8.78 -13.71
N SER A 211 -23.24 8.70 -14.82
CA SER A 211 -23.21 9.78 -15.84
C SER A 211 -24.53 9.96 -16.56
N ASN A 212 -25.31 8.89 -16.71
CA ASN A 212 -26.63 8.92 -17.35
C ASN A 212 -27.77 9.15 -16.35
N MET A 213 -27.48 9.15 -15.04
CA MET A 213 -28.50 9.30 -14.02
C MET A 213 -28.91 10.77 -13.87
N GLN A 214 -30.22 11.02 -13.83
CA GLN A 214 -30.79 12.34 -13.56
C GLN A 214 -31.76 12.23 -12.37
N ASN A 215 -31.81 13.28 -11.54
CA ASN A 215 -32.68 13.33 -10.35
C ASN A 215 -32.53 12.08 -9.45
N ALA A 216 -31.27 11.67 -9.23
CA ALA A 216 -30.94 10.50 -8.43
C ALA A 216 -31.56 10.56 -7.03
N THR A 217 -32.10 9.43 -6.59
CA THR A 217 -32.62 9.24 -5.23
C THR A 217 -31.77 8.22 -4.48
N VAL A 218 -32.02 8.06 -3.17
CA VAL A 218 -31.37 6.99 -2.38
C VAL A 218 -31.67 5.62 -2.96
N ASP A 219 -32.88 5.38 -3.46
CA ASP A 219 -33.25 4.09 -4.07
C ASP A 219 -32.53 3.86 -5.40
N SER A 220 -32.19 4.92 -6.14
CA SER A 220 -31.37 4.83 -7.35
C SER A 220 -29.97 4.27 -7.11
N MET A 221 -29.48 4.31 -5.85
CA MET A 221 -28.16 3.85 -5.42
C MET A 221 -28.16 2.44 -4.80
N LYS A 222 -29.34 1.81 -4.68
CA LYS A 222 -29.48 0.39 -4.35
C LYS A 222 -29.22 -0.48 -5.59
#